data_AF-A0A318LEE5-F1
#
_entry.id   AF-A0A318LEE5-F1
#
_cell.length_a   1.000
_cell.length_b   1.000
_cell.length_c   1.000
_cell.angle_alpha   90.00
_cell.angle_beta   90.00
_cell.angle_gamma   90.00
#
_symmetry.space_group_name_H-M   'P 1'
#
loop_
_entity.id
_entity.type
_entity.pdbx_description
1 polymer ?
#
loop_
_entity_poly.entity_id
_entity_poly.type
_entity_poly.pdbx_seq_one_letter_code
_entity_poly.pdbx_strand_id
1 'polypeptide(L)'
;MIEEFLRYDGPINLATLRYTTEPVRVDDVEIPAHALVLVALLAANRDEARVPDPDRLDITRSANGHLAFAEAGDALCWRDSTLVHALESLRVRLT
;
A
#
# COMPACT_ATOMS: atom_id res chain seq x y z
N MET A 1 -8.40 5.52 -17.09
CA MET A 1 -8.74 6.94 -16.79
C MET A 1 -9.16 7.11 -15.34
N ILE A 2 -10.29 6.54 -14.87
CA ILE A 2 -10.72 6.67 -13.46
C ILE A 2 -9.67 6.12 -12.50
N GLU A 3 -9.12 4.94 -12.79
CA GLU A 3 -8.04 4.32 -12.02
C GLU A 3 -6.82 5.25 -11.82
N GLU A 4 -6.47 6.06 -12.82
CA GLU A 4 -5.33 6.98 -12.69
C GLU A 4 -5.62 8.12 -11.71
N PHE A 5 -6.85 8.62 -11.65
CA PHE A 5 -7.24 9.62 -10.65
C PHE A 5 -7.17 9.04 -9.24
N LEU A 6 -7.66 7.81 -9.06
CA LEU A 6 -7.63 7.11 -7.79
C LEU A 6 -6.19 6.78 -7.33
N ARG A 7 -5.30 6.46 -8.27
CA ARG A 7 -3.87 6.31 -7.98
C ARG A 7 -3.24 7.64 -7.55
N TYR A 8 -3.49 8.71 -8.31
CA TYR A 8 -2.81 10.00 -8.16
C TYR A 8 -3.22 10.77 -6.90
N ASP A 9 -4.51 10.77 -6.58
CA ASP A 9 -5.12 11.47 -5.45
C ASP A 9 -6.37 10.71 -4.94
N GLY A 10 -6.14 9.47 -4.50
CA GLY A 10 -7.19 8.62 -3.95
C GLY A 10 -7.74 9.15 -2.62
N PRO A 11 -8.99 8.84 -2.27
CA PRO A 11 -9.63 9.38 -1.07
C PRO A 11 -9.03 8.85 0.24
N ILE A 12 -8.28 7.76 0.19
CA ILE A 12 -7.67 7.10 1.35
C ILE A 12 -6.15 7.18 1.23
N ASN A 13 -5.55 8.05 2.05
CA ASN A 13 -4.09 8.26 2.07
C ASN A 13 -3.35 7.30 2.99
N LEU A 14 -4.01 6.88 4.07
CA LEU A 14 -3.47 6.01 5.10
C LEU A 14 -4.41 4.82 5.27
N ALA A 15 -3.84 3.62 5.37
CA ALA A 15 -4.60 2.43 5.71
C ALA A 15 -5.15 2.52 7.14
N THR A 16 -6.12 1.66 7.44
CA THR A 16 -6.56 1.44 8.83
C THR A 16 -5.37 1.10 9.71
N LEU A 17 -5.36 1.68 10.91
CA LEU A 17 -4.36 1.43 11.93
C LEU A 17 -4.27 -0.06 12.25
N ARG A 18 -3.05 -0.59 12.32
CA ARG A 18 -2.76 -1.98 12.65
C ARG A 18 -1.83 -2.08 13.86
N TYR A 19 -1.88 -3.21 14.54
CA TYR A 19 -0.90 -3.58 15.57
C TYR A 19 -0.20 -4.87 15.16
N THR A 20 1.11 -4.94 15.39
CA THR A 20 1.85 -6.19 15.26
C THR A 20 1.45 -7.15 16.38
N THR A 21 1.21 -8.42 16.05
CA THR A 21 0.94 -9.47 17.04
C THR A 21 2.23 -10.14 17.53
N GLU A 22 3.27 -10.09 16.70
CA GLU A 22 4.60 -10.64 16.92
C GLU A 22 5.61 -9.74 16.17
N PRO A 23 6.93 -9.91 16.36
CA PRO A 23 7.90 -9.16 15.57
C PRO A 23 7.71 -9.42 14.06
N VAL A 24 7.60 -8.35 13.27
CA VAL A 24 7.42 -8.40 11.81
C VAL A 24 8.62 -7.75 11.14
N ARG A 25 9.20 -8.43 10.14
CA ARG A 25 10.27 -7.86 9.33
C ARG A 25 9.70 -7.23 8.06
N VAL A 26 10.00 -5.97 7.83
CA VAL A 26 9.66 -5.20 6.62
C VAL A 26 10.98 -4.71 6.05
N ASP A 27 11.43 -5.33 4.96
CA ASP A 27 12.75 -5.12 4.36
C ASP A 27 13.87 -5.33 5.40
N ASP A 28 14.66 -4.30 5.66
CA ASP A 28 15.74 -4.28 6.65
C ASP A 28 15.27 -3.86 8.06
N VAL A 29 14.01 -3.46 8.20
CA VAL A 29 13.42 -2.98 9.47
C VAL A 29 12.70 -4.11 10.21
N GLU A 30 13.00 -4.27 11.49
CA GLU A 30 12.26 -5.16 12.39
C GLU A 30 11.31 -4.33 13.26
N ILE A 31 10.01 -4.57 13.09
CA ILE A 31 8.94 -3.94 13.87
C ILE A 31 8.63 -4.87 15.05
N PRO A 32 8.78 -4.42 16.31
CA PRO A 32 8.53 -5.28 17.47
C PRO A 32 7.05 -5.64 17.59
N ALA A 33 6.73 -6.65 18.40
CA ALA A 33 5.36 -6.99 18.75
C ALA A 33 4.64 -5.83 19.46
N HIS A 34 3.32 -5.73 19.27
CA HIS A 34 2.44 -4.71 19.84
C HIS A 34 2.77 -3.26 19.44
N ALA A 35 3.52 -3.09 18.36
CA ALA A 35 3.79 -1.80 17.75
C ALA A 35 2.61 -1.35 16.90
N LEU A 36 2.38 -0.03 16.90
CA LEU A 36 1.38 0.62 16.09
C LEU A 36 1.95 0.88 14.69
N VAL A 37 1.25 0.41 13.66
CA VAL A 37 1.67 0.53 12.26
C VAL A 37 0.58 1.25 11.47
N LEU A 38 0.97 2.31 10.76
CA LEU A 38 0.18 2.95 9.71
C LEU A 38 0.88 2.76 8.37
N VAL A 39 0.10 2.40 7.36
CA VAL A 39 0.59 2.23 5.99
C VAL A 39 0.17 3.43 5.15
N ALA A 40 1.15 4.11 4.54
CA ALA A 40 0.90 5.25 3.67
C ALA A 40 0.56 4.79 2.24
N LEU A 41 -0.72 4.58 1.96
CA LEU A 41 -1.23 4.08 0.68
C LEU A 41 -0.95 5.04 -0.48
N LEU A 42 -1.05 6.36 -0.25
CA LEU A 42 -0.75 7.33 -1.31
C LEU A 42 0.75 7.36 -1.63
N ALA A 43 1.61 7.25 -0.62
CA ALA A 43 3.05 7.14 -0.85
C ALA A 43 3.40 5.87 -1.62
N ALA A 44 2.73 4.76 -1.32
CA ALA A 44 2.87 3.52 -2.07
C ALA A 44 2.42 3.66 -3.54
N ASN A 45 1.32 4.37 -3.82
CA ASN A 45 0.89 4.71 -5.19
C ASN A 45 1.89 5.61 -5.96
N ARG A 46 2.88 6.17 -5.25
CA ARG A 46 3.96 7.01 -5.79
C ARG A 46 5.31 6.29 -5.88
N ASP A 47 5.36 4.99 -5.60
CA ASP A 47 6.60 4.21 -5.71
C ASP A 47 7.07 4.13 -7.18
N GLU A 48 8.20 4.76 -7.49
CA GLU A 48 8.81 4.77 -8.82
C GLU A 48 9.19 3.38 -9.32
N ALA A 49 9.47 2.44 -8.41
CA ALA A 49 9.76 1.05 -8.79
C ALA A 49 8.52 0.36 -9.39
N ARG A 50 7.32 0.90 -9.14
CA ARG A 50 6.04 0.36 -9.61
C ARG A 50 5.37 1.25 -10.64
N VAL A 51 5.50 2.57 -10.49
CA VAL A 51 4.84 3.57 -11.33
C VAL A 51 5.89 4.58 -11.81
N PRO A 52 6.40 4.43 -13.04
CA PRO A 52 7.32 5.42 -13.62
C PRO A 52 6.66 6.79 -13.72
N ASP A 53 7.38 7.86 -13.40
CA ASP A 53 6.86 9.22 -13.31
C ASP A 53 5.57 9.32 -12.46
N PRO A 54 5.61 8.91 -11.18
CA PRO A 54 4.41 8.73 -10.35
C PRO A 54 3.68 10.02 -10.03
N ASP A 55 4.41 11.14 -9.98
CA ASP A 55 3.91 12.50 -9.76
C ASP A 55 3.28 13.12 -11.02
N ARG A 56 3.28 12.40 -12.13
CA ARG A 56 2.54 12.80 -13.33
C ARG A 56 1.19 12.10 -13.37
N LEU A 57 0.13 12.90 -13.50
CA LEU A 57 -1.19 12.43 -13.88
C LEU A 57 -1.21 12.13 -15.38
N ASP A 58 -1.23 10.84 -15.74
CA ASP A 58 -1.30 10.39 -17.13
C ASP A 58 -2.57 9.57 -17.37
N ILE A 59 -3.59 10.21 -17.93
CA ILE A 59 -4.89 9.59 -18.19
C ILE A 59 -4.84 8.40 -19.17
N THR A 60 -3.73 8.25 -19.91
CA THR A 60 -3.49 7.15 -20.84
C THR A 60 -2.81 5.95 -20.17
N ARG A 61 -2.30 6.12 -18.95
CA ARG A 61 -1.68 5.04 -18.15
C ARG A 61 -2.72 3.98 -17.80
N SER A 62 -2.33 2.71 -17.94
CA SER A 62 -3.06 1.59 -17.35
C SER A 62 -2.70 1.49 -15.87
N ALA A 63 -3.43 2.21 -15.03
CA ALA A 63 -3.18 2.35 -13.59
C ALA A 63 -3.93 1.31 -12.73
N ASN A 64 -4.17 0.12 -13.28
CA ASN A 64 -4.87 -0.94 -12.57
C ASN A 64 -4.01 -1.44 -11.39
N GLY A 65 -4.64 -1.68 -10.24
CA GLY A 65 -3.95 -2.16 -9.03
C GLY A 65 -3.43 -1.06 -8.11
N HIS A 66 -3.94 0.17 -8.18
CA HIS A 66 -3.65 1.19 -7.16
C HIS A 66 -4.25 0.81 -5.79
N LEU A 67 -3.77 1.44 -4.72
CA LEU A 67 -4.21 1.17 -3.35
C LEU A 67 -5.30 2.12 -2.81
N ALA A 68 -5.99 2.85 -3.68
CA ALA A 68 -6.98 3.87 -3.28
C ALA A 68 -8.14 3.35 -2.40
N PHE A 69 -8.40 2.03 -2.41
CA PHE A 69 -9.42 1.38 -1.59
C PHE A 69 -8.85 0.48 -0.49
N ALA A 70 -7.55 0.62 -0.17
CA ALA A 70 -6.83 -0.26 0.77
C ALA A 70 -6.86 -1.75 0.40
N GLU A 71 -7.27 -2.08 -0.83
CA GLU A 71 -7.16 -3.38 -1.48
C GLU A 71 -6.34 -3.19 -2.76
N ALA A 72 -5.35 -4.07 -2.97
CA ALA A 72 -4.66 -4.16 -4.24
C ALA A 72 -5.56 -4.93 -5.22
N GLY A 73 -6.21 -4.24 -6.17
CA GLY A 73 -6.78 -4.90 -7.35
C GLY A 73 -5.69 -5.66 -8.12
N ASP A 74 -6.07 -6.60 -9.00
CA ASP A 74 -5.19 -7.54 -9.74
C ASP A 74 -3.78 -7.66 -9.12
N ALA A 75 -3.74 -8.41 -8.02
CA ALA A 75 -2.65 -8.57 -7.05
C ALA A 75 -1.29 -9.05 -7.60
N LEU A 76 -1.12 -9.13 -8.93
CA LEU A 76 0.12 -9.58 -9.55
C LEU A 76 1.24 -8.55 -9.39
N CYS A 77 0.95 -7.25 -9.45
CA CYS A 77 2.01 -6.25 -9.30
C CYS A 77 2.45 -6.13 -7.83
N TRP A 78 1.54 -6.11 -6.86
CA TRP A 78 1.87 -5.92 -5.44
C TRP A 78 2.34 -7.16 -4.68
N ARG A 79 2.29 -8.36 -5.28
CA ARG A 79 2.67 -9.63 -4.63
C ARG A 79 4.07 -9.65 -4.04
N ASP A 80 5.02 -9.00 -4.70
CA ASP A 80 6.41 -8.91 -4.23
C ASP A 80 6.69 -7.60 -3.46
N SER A 81 5.65 -6.85 -3.07
CA SER A 81 5.82 -5.62 -2.29
C SER A 81 5.82 -5.92 -0.80
N THR A 82 6.84 -5.42 -0.12
CA THR A 82 6.98 -5.49 1.33
C THR A 82 5.80 -4.85 2.07
N LEU A 83 5.09 -3.91 1.43
CA LEU A 83 3.86 -3.30 1.95
C LEU A 83 2.69 -4.28 2.01
N VAL A 84 2.53 -5.17 1.02
CA VAL A 84 1.49 -6.20 1.06
C VAL A 84 1.84 -7.28 2.06
N HIS A 85 3.11 -7.71 2.13
CA HIS A 85 3.55 -8.62 3.18
C HIS A 85 3.33 -8.04 4.58
N ALA A 86 3.61 -6.75 4.79
CA ALA A 86 3.31 -6.06 6.04
C ALA A 86 1.80 -6.04 6.33
N LEU A 87 0.96 -5.69 5.35
CA LEU A 87 -0.50 -5.66 5.51
C LEU A 87 -1.11 -7.06 5.79
N GLU A 88 -0.57 -8.11 5.18
CA GLU A 88 -1.05 -9.50 5.36
C GLU A 88 -0.61 -10.11 6.69
N SER A 89 0.61 -9.82 7.15
CA SER A 89 1.13 -10.30 8.44
C SER A 89 0.52 -9.56 9.64
N LEU A 90 0.02 -8.35 9.44
CA LEU A 90 -0.75 -7.58 10.42
C LEU A 90 -2.22 -8.07 10.50
N ARG A 91 -2.42 -9.29 11.02
CA ARG A 91 -3.78 -9.84 11.28
C ARG A 91 -4.58 -8.88 12.15
N VAL A 92 -5.61 -8.30 11.55
CA VAL A 92 -6.52 -7.35 12.19
C VAL A 92 -7.37 -8.04 13.24
N ARG A 93 -7.14 -7.77 14.53
CA ARG A 93 -8.25 -7.78 15.48
C ARG A 93 -8.87 -6.39 15.46
N LEU A 94 -9.95 -6.25 14.71
CA LEU A 94 -10.93 -5.18 14.96
C LEU A 94 -11.58 -5.54 16.30
N THR A 95 -11.21 -4.87 17.38
CA THR A 95 -12.02 -4.85 18.60
C THR A 95 -13.22 -3.95 18.39
#